data_AF-A0A7R8H461-F1
#
_entry.id   AF-A0A7R8H461-F1
#
_cell.length_a   1.000
_cell.length_b   1.000
_cell.length_c   1.000
_cell.angle_alpha   90.00
_cell.angle_beta   90.00
_cell.angle_gamma   90.00
#
_symmetry.space_group_name_H-M   'P 1'
#
loop_
_entity.id
_entity.type
_entity.pdbx_description
1 polymer ?
#
loop_
_entity_poly.entity_id
_entity_poly.type
_entity_poly.pdbx_seq_one_letter_code
_entity_poly.pdbx_strand_id
1 'polypeptide(L)'
;MVMNSPEMTLDFGEKPVPTSLTPIVEGLTQTGIGDSIGMRVDAAELFLYPYGYAVGAFTDNHAELEELGQQAASALNAVHGSKFGVINAAAFWPGAGAADDWYAGVLGSRFVYTIELRKGEGNIFDLPTEEITPSGEELWEGIKVMLNKAHEVSLE
;
A
#
# COMPACT_ATOMS: atom_id res chain seq x y z
N MET A 1 10.42 17.40 -9.77
CA MET A 1 11.87 17.62 -9.61
C MET A 1 12.51 16.25 -9.52
N VAL A 2 13.17 15.77 -10.58
CA VAL A 2 13.87 14.48 -10.54
C VAL A 2 15.17 14.74 -9.78
N MET A 3 15.23 14.35 -8.50
CA MET A 3 16.49 14.30 -7.77
C MET A 3 17.20 13.00 -8.16
N ASN A 4 17.95 13.03 -9.25
CA ASN A 4 18.91 11.98 -9.58
C ASN A 4 20.22 12.33 -8.88
N SER A 5 20.32 12.05 -7.57
CA SER A 5 21.61 12.10 -6.88
C SER A 5 22.28 10.72 -6.98
N PRO A 6 23.57 10.63 -7.36
CA PRO A 6 24.29 9.36 -7.51
C PRO A 6 24.53 8.60 -6.19
N GLU A 7 24.07 9.14 -5.05
CA GLU A 7 24.48 8.69 -3.71
C GLU A 7 23.36 7.94 -2.96
N MET A 8 22.19 7.75 -3.58
CA MET A 8 21.08 7.00 -2.97
C MET A 8 20.86 5.69 -3.72
N THR A 9 21.71 4.71 -3.46
CA THR A 9 21.46 3.32 -3.88
C THR A 9 20.58 2.64 -2.84
N LEU A 10 19.42 2.13 -3.26
CA LEU A 10 18.66 1.17 -2.45
C LEU A 10 19.48 -0.13 -2.37
N ASP A 11 19.88 -0.51 -1.16
CA ASP A 11 20.54 -1.79 -0.90
C ASP A 11 19.47 -2.87 -0.68
N PHE A 12 19.40 -3.83 -1.61
CA PHE A 12 18.42 -4.93 -1.58
C PHE A 12 18.94 -6.18 -0.86
N GLY A 13 20.19 -6.19 -0.39
CA GLY A 13 20.85 -7.39 0.14
C GLY A 13 21.03 -8.50 -0.90
N GLU A 14 21.65 -9.62 -0.49
CA GLU A 14 21.99 -10.73 -1.41
C GLU A 14 20.81 -11.70 -1.68
N LYS A 15 19.72 -11.66 -0.90
CA LYS A 15 18.59 -12.61 -1.00
C LYS A 15 17.24 -11.89 -0.91
N PRO A 16 16.26 -12.23 -1.78
CA PRO A 16 14.96 -11.55 -1.82
C PRO A 16 14.06 -11.82 -0.59
N VAL A 17 14.27 -12.94 0.12
CA VAL A 17 13.61 -13.23 1.40
C VAL A 17 14.64 -13.87 2.35
N PRO A 18 14.89 -13.30 3.54
CA PRO A 18 15.72 -13.96 4.55
C PRO A 18 15.10 -15.30 4.97
N THR A 19 15.93 -16.35 5.07
CA THR A 19 15.48 -17.71 5.48
C THR A 19 14.78 -17.72 6.85
N SER A 20 15.04 -16.74 7.70
CA SER A 20 14.37 -16.56 9.00
C SER A 20 12.88 -16.21 8.90
N LEU A 21 12.41 -15.67 7.76
CA LEU A 21 11.01 -15.28 7.56
C LEU A 21 10.17 -16.37 6.90
N THR A 22 10.79 -17.44 6.38
CA THR A 22 10.08 -18.53 5.70
C THR A 22 8.93 -19.14 6.53
N PRO A 23 9.10 -19.45 7.83
CA PRO A 23 8.00 -20.04 8.62
C PRO A 23 6.81 -19.09 8.81
N ILE A 24 7.05 -17.77 8.82
CA ILE A 24 5.99 -16.76 8.95
C ILE A 24 5.20 -16.68 7.64
N VAL A 25 5.89 -16.69 6.50
CA VAL A 25 5.27 -16.70 5.16
C VAL A 25 4.41 -17.94 4.97
N GLU A 26 4.92 -19.13 5.35
CA GLU A 26 4.18 -20.39 5.28
C GLU A 26 2.96 -20.42 6.22
N GLY A 27 3.01 -19.70 7.35
CA GLY A 27 1.87 -19.56 8.25
C GLY A 27 0.76 -18.67 7.69
N LEU A 28 1.12 -17.57 7.01
CA LEU A 28 0.15 -16.62 6.45
C LEU A 28 -0.68 -17.24 5.33
N THR A 29 -0.06 -18.00 4.43
CA THR A 29 -0.75 -18.73 3.34
C THR A 29 -1.76 -19.75 3.89
N GLN A 30 -1.44 -20.44 4.99
CA GLN A 30 -2.32 -21.46 5.57
C GLN A 30 -3.59 -20.89 6.21
N THR A 31 -3.62 -19.60 6.53
CA THR A 31 -4.78 -18.97 7.21
C THR A 31 -5.84 -18.42 6.25
N GLY A 32 -5.57 -18.38 4.93
CA GLY A 32 -6.43 -17.72 3.94
C GLY A 32 -6.46 -16.18 4.03
N ILE A 33 -5.93 -15.60 5.11
CA ILE A 33 -5.76 -14.16 5.30
C ILE A 33 -4.74 -13.61 4.29
N GLY A 34 -3.69 -14.38 3.99
CA GLY A 34 -2.68 -14.02 2.99
C GLY A 34 -3.23 -13.90 1.56
N ASP A 35 -4.32 -14.59 1.24
CA ASP A 35 -4.87 -14.61 -0.12
C ASP A 35 -5.77 -13.38 -0.39
N SER A 36 -6.21 -12.71 0.66
CA SER A 36 -7.27 -11.69 0.59
C SER A 36 -6.72 -10.27 0.54
N ILE A 37 -5.90 -9.88 1.53
CA ILE A 37 -5.43 -8.49 1.70
C ILE A 37 -3.95 -8.43 2.09
N GLY A 38 -3.18 -7.57 1.40
CA GLY A 38 -1.85 -7.13 1.81
C GLY A 38 -1.80 -5.60 1.98
N MET A 39 -1.40 -5.11 3.16
CA MET A 39 -1.31 -3.66 3.41
C MET A 39 0.04 -3.25 4.01
N ARG A 40 0.56 -2.12 3.55
CA ARG A 40 1.67 -1.38 4.15
C ARG A 40 1.23 0.06 4.42
N VAL A 41 1.82 0.73 5.41
CA VAL A 41 1.59 2.16 5.70
C VAL A 41 2.88 2.96 5.63
N ASP A 42 2.80 4.19 5.10
CA ASP A 42 3.92 5.15 4.95
C ASP A 42 3.36 6.60 4.92
N ALA A 43 4.03 7.63 4.38
CA ALA A 43 3.58 9.04 4.45
C ALA A 43 3.70 9.84 3.13
N ALA A 44 2.56 10.10 2.47
CA ALA A 44 2.49 10.88 1.22
C ALA A 44 1.06 11.29 0.77
N GLU A 45 0.00 10.92 1.50
CA GLU A 45 -1.42 11.14 1.16
C GLU A 45 -1.87 10.39 -0.11
N LEU A 46 -1.53 9.11 -0.22
CA LEU A 46 -1.79 8.27 -1.40
C LEU A 46 -2.22 6.84 -1.02
N PHE A 47 -3.04 6.24 -1.87
CA PHE A 47 -3.19 4.80 -1.97
C PHE A 47 -2.42 4.32 -3.20
N LEU A 48 -1.41 3.49 -2.97
CA LEU A 48 -0.57 2.94 -4.03
C LEU A 48 -0.97 1.49 -4.27
N TYR A 49 -1.29 1.14 -5.52
CA TYR A 49 -1.52 -0.25 -5.93
C TYR A 49 -0.35 -0.80 -6.76
N PRO A 50 -0.05 -2.11 -6.70
CA PRO A 50 1.05 -2.74 -7.44
C PRO A 50 0.95 -2.62 -8.98
N TYR A 51 2.06 -2.80 -9.71
CA TYR A 51 3.41 -3.03 -9.20
C TYR A 51 4.21 -1.72 -9.05
N GLY A 52 5.17 -1.71 -8.12
CA GLY A 52 6.13 -0.65 -7.87
C GLY A 52 7.46 -0.82 -8.59
N TYR A 53 7.85 -2.06 -8.94
CA TYR A 53 9.19 -2.33 -9.48
C TYR A 53 9.48 -1.67 -10.84
N ALA A 54 8.47 -1.37 -11.66
CA ALA A 54 8.66 -0.75 -12.97
C ALA A 54 7.41 0.02 -13.44
N VAL A 55 7.65 1.16 -14.09
CA VAL A 55 6.59 1.93 -14.76
C VAL A 55 5.93 1.06 -15.83
N GLY A 56 4.60 0.98 -15.77
CA GLY A 56 3.81 0.16 -16.71
C GLY A 56 3.66 -1.31 -16.30
N ALA A 57 4.18 -1.71 -15.14
CA ALA A 57 3.90 -3.02 -14.55
C ALA A 57 2.62 -2.97 -13.71
N PHE A 58 1.69 -3.86 -14.03
CA PHE A 58 0.37 -3.93 -13.40
C PHE A 58 0.01 -5.39 -13.06
N THR A 59 -0.80 -5.57 -12.04
CA THR A 59 -1.47 -6.85 -11.81
C THR A 59 -2.62 -7.04 -12.81
N ASP A 60 -3.04 -8.28 -13.03
CA ASP A 60 -4.17 -8.59 -13.92
C ASP A 60 -5.47 -7.90 -13.44
N ASN A 61 -5.63 -7.70 -12.12
CA ASN A 61 -6.77 -7.05 -11.50
C ASN A 61 -6.56 -5.56 -11.16
N HIS A 62 -5.56 -4.88 -11.73
CA HIS A 62 -5.23 -3.48 -11.37
C HIS A 62 -6.42 -2.51 -11.47
N ALA A 63 -7.34 -2.71 -12.42
CA ALA A 63 -8.55 -1.88 -12.54
C ALA A 63 -9.48 -2.04 -11.33
N GLU A 64 -9.61 -3.26 -10.78
CA GLU A 64 -10.35 -3.53 -9.54
C GLU A 64 -9.65 -2.87 -8.35
N LEU A 65 -8.32 -2.92 -8.30
CA LEU A 65 -7.53 -2.26 -7.26
C LEU A 65 -7.68 -0.73 -7.30
N GLU A 66 -7.61 -0.14 -8.49
CA GLU A 66 -7.78 1.31 -8.64
C GLU A 66 -9.19 1.75 -8.21
N GLU A 67 -10.23 1.03 -8.63
CA GLU A 67 -11.61 1.34 -8.26
C GLU A 67 -11.83 1.23 -6.74
N LEU A 68 -11.41 0.13 -6.11
CA LEU A 68 -11.54 -0.05 -4.68
C LEU A 68 -10.72 0.98 -3.89
N GLY A 69 -9.52 1.31 -4.38
CA GLY A 69 -8.68 2.36 -3.81
C GLY A 69 -9.37 3.72 -3.86
N GLN A 70 -10.05 4.05 -4.96
CA GLN A 70 -10.79 5.31 -5.11
C GLN A 70 -11.99 5.39 -4.15
N GLN A 71 -12.68 4.27 -3.93
CA GLN A 71 -13.76 4.20 -2.94
C GLN A 71 -13.22 4.41 -1.52
N ALA A 72 -12.12 3.73 -1.16
CA ALA A 72 -11.48 3.87 0.14
C ALA A 72 -10.95 5.29 0.37
N ALA A 73 -10.26 5.88 -0.60
CA ALA A 73 -9.77 7.25 -0.53
C ALA A 73 -10.91 8.26 -0.43
N SER A 74 -12.04 8.03 -1.11
CA SER A 74 -13.23 8.88 -1.00
C SER A 74 -13.84 8.84 0.40
N ALA A 75 -13.97 7.65 0.99
CA ALA A 75 -14.46 7.48 2.36
C ALA A 75 -13.53 8.16 3.38
N LEU A 76 -12.22 7.98 3.22
CA LEU A 76 -11.19 8.64 4.01
C LEU A 76 -11.32 10.17 3.92
N ASN A 77 -11.33 10.71 2.70
CA ASN A 77 -11.36 12.15 2.45
C ASN A 77 -12.64 12.83 2.96
N ALA A 78 -13.74 12.07 3.12
CA ALA A 78 -15.01 12.59 3.63
C ALA A 78 -15.00 12.89 5.13
N VAL A 79 -14.05 12.36 5.91
CA VAL A 79 -14.03 12.52 7.37
C VAL A 79 -13.64 13.94 7.77
N HIS A 80 -12.42 14.38 7.43
CA HIS A 80 -11.91 15.72 7.77
C HIS A 80 -11.56 16.56 6.53
N GLY A 81 -11.88 16.11 5.32
CA GLY A 81 -11.67 16.87 4.10
C GLY A 81 -10.30 16.71 3.46
N SER A 82 -9.53 15.68 3.84
CA SER A 82 -8.25 15.32 3.21
C SER A 82 -8.36 15.10 1.70
N LYS A 83 -7.20 14.95 1.03
CA LYS A 83 -7.09 14.90 -0.43
C LYS A 83 -6.23 13.73 -0.92
N PHE A 84 -6.45 12.56 -0.33
CA PHE A 84 -5.73 11.34 -0.70
C PHE A 84 -6.02 10.98 -2.14
N GLY A 85 -4.95 10.72 -2.90
CA GLY A 85 -5.00 10.23 -4.27
C GLY A 85 -4.86 8.71 -4.36
N VAL A 86 -5.08 8.15 -5.55
CA VAL A 86 -4.88 6.73 -5.84
C VAL A 86 -4.08 6.61 -7.13
N ILE A 87 -2.94 5.95 -7.10
CA ILE A 87 -2.06 5.77 -8.26
C ILE A 87 -1.34 4.42 -8.21
N ASN A 88 -0.82 3.97 -9.34
CA ASN A 88 0.13 2.86 -9.38
C ASN A 88 1.42 3.23 -8.63
N ALA A 89 1.97 2.30 -7.86
CA ALA A 89 3.16 2.52 -7.03
C ALA A 89 4.37 3.01 -7.86
N ALA A 90 4.61 2.45 -9.05
CA ALA A 90 5.71 2.89 -9.90
C ALA A 90 5.49 4.29 -10.50
N ALA A 91 4.25 4.79 -10.56
CA ALA A 91 3.96 6.17 -10.96
C ALA A 91 4.30 7.18 -9.85
N PHE A 92 4.30 6.76 -8.59
CA PHE A 92 4.81 7.56 -7.48
C PHE A 92 6.34 7.60 -7.49
N TRP A 93 6.96 6.43 -7.33
CA TRP A 93 8.40 6.25 -7.40
C TRP A 93 8.73 4.77 -7.68
N PRO A 94 9.37 4.45 -8.82
CA PRO A 94 9.75 3.07 -9.12
C PRO A 94 10.72 2.51 -8.08
N GLY A 95 10.36 1.39 -7.47
CA GLY A 95 11.15 0.70 -6.45
C GLY A 95 10.86 -0.78 -6.44
N ALA A 96 11.88 -1.61 -6.63
CA ALA A 96 11.75 -3.06 -6.58
C ALA A 96 11.84 -3.57 -5.14
N GLY A 97 11.30 -4.76 -4.87
CA GLY A 97 11.44 -5.44 -3.57
C GLY A 97 10.58 -4.86 -2.44
N ALA A 98 9.64 -3.97 -2.75
CA ALA A 98 8.65 -3.50 -1.81
C ALA A 98 7.66 -4.63 -1.44
N ALA A 99 7.07 -4.52 -0.24
CA ALA A 99 6.21 -5.57 0.32
C ALA A 99 4.93 -5.80 -0.50
N ASP A 100 4.38 -4.73 -1.07
CA ASP A 100 3.20 -4.77 -1.95
C ASP A 100 3.45 -5.57 -3.23
N ASP A 101 4.61 -5.40 -3.88
CA ASP A 101 5.02 -6.22 -5.01
C ASP A 101 5.16 -7.70 -4.65
N TRP A 102 5.66 -7.98 -3.44
CA TRP A 102 5.78 -9.35 -2.94
C TRP A 102 4.41 -9.96 -2.60
N TYR A 103 3.50 -9.20 -1.97
CA TYR A 103 2.14 -9.66 -1.70
C TYR A 103 1.40 -9.99 -3.00
N ALA A 104 1.50 -9.13 -4.02
CA ALA A 104 0.86 -9.36 -5.30
C ALA A 104 1.52 -10.50 -6.10
N GLY A 105 2.85 -10.50 -6.22
CA GLY A 105 3.58 -11.39 -7.12
C GLY A 105 3.94 -12.76 -6.55
N VAL A 106 4.13 -12.87 -5.23
CA VAL A 106 4.55 -14.13 -4.58
C VAL A 106 3.42 -14.72 -3.75
N LEU A 107 2.79 -13.92 -2.89
CA LEU A 107 1.69 -14.40 -2.05
C LEU A 107 0.39 -14.56 -2.85
N GLY A 108 0.21 -13.78 -3.92
CA GLY A 108 -0.99 -13.82 -4.75
C GLY A 108 -2.20 -13.13 -4.10
N SER A 109 -1.97 -12.21 -3.16
CA SER A 109 -3.04 -11.48 -2.49
C SER A 109 -3.86 -10.66 -3.50
N ARG A 110 -5.19 -10.78 -3.46
CA ARG A 110 -6.07 -10.09 -4.42
C ARG A 110 -6.10 -8.57 -4.22
N PHE A 111 -6.21 -8.10 -2.98
CA PHE A 111 -6.28 -6.67 -2.66
C PHE A 111 -5.01 -6.20 -1.96
N VAL A 112 -4.17 -5.45 -2.66
CA VAL A 112 -2.87 -5.02 -2.13
C VAL A 112 -2.72 -3.52 -2.27
N TYR A 113 -2.37 -2.85 -1.16
CA TYR A 113 -2.11 -1.41 -1.14
C TYR A 113 -0.96 -1.05 -0.22
N THR A 114 -0.17 -0.06 -0.63
CA THR A 114 0.57 0.80 0.29
C THR A 114 -0.28 2.05 0.55
N ILE A 115 -0.62 2.31 1.81
CA ILE A 115 -1.38 3.49 2.22
C ILE A 115 -0.41 4.51 2.81
N GLU A 116 -0.11 5.52 2.02
CA GLU A 116 0.71 6.66 2.39
C GLU A 116 -0.17 7.67 3.14
N LEU A 117 -0.08 7.72 4.48
CA LEU A 117 -0.85 8.56 5.39
C LEU A 117 -0.55 10.06 5.24
N ARG A 118 -1.14 10.89 6.11
CA ARG A 118 -0.84 12.31 6.21
C ARG A 118 0.66 12.53 6.40
N LYS A 119 1.15 13.63 5.83
CA LYS A 119 2.56 14.02 5.88
C LYS A 119 2.72 15.43 6.46
N GLY A 120 3.88 15.69 7.05
CA GLY A 120 4.29 17.06 7.38
C GLY A 120 4.57 17.91 6.13
N GLU A 121 4.48 19.24 6.26
CA GLU A 121 4.70 20.17 5.13
C GLU A 121 6.17 20.24 4.69
N GLY A 122 7.11 20.08 5.63
CA GLY A 122 8.55 20.14 5.39
C GLY A 122 9.19 18.75 5.36
N ASN A 123 9.38 18.17 6.54
CA ASN A 123 9.71 16.76 6.65
C ASN A 123 8.40 15.96 6.63
N ILE A 124 8.24 15.10 5.62
CA ILE A 124 7.02 14.31 5.44
C ILE A 124 6.71 13.41 6.64
N PHE A 125 7.73 13.03 7.41
CA PHE A 125 7.59 12.21 8.62
C PHE A 125 7.40 13.01 9.91
N ASP A 126 7.43 14.34 9.85
CA ASP A 126 7.23 15.23 11.02
C ASP A 126 5.81 15.80 10.99
N LEU A 127 4.84 14.94 11.31
CA LEU A 127 3.42 15.30 11.36
C LEU A 127 3.08 15.96 12.71
N PRO A 128 2.39 17.12 12.75
CA PRO A 128 1.95 17.73 14.00
C PRO A 128 1.12 16.76 14.87
N THR A 129 1.30 16.82 16.20
CA THR A 129 0.69 15.86 17.12
C THR A 129 -0.85 15.91 17.07
N GLU A 130 -1.41 17.09 16.84
CA GLU A 130 -2.84 17.34 16.67
C GLU A 130 -3.44 16.63 15.44
N GLU A 131 -2.63 16.23 14.47
CA GLU A 131 -3.05 15.57 13.24
C GLU A 131 -3.05 14.03 13.35
N ILE A 132 -2.48 13.46 14.44
CA ILE A 132 -2.37 12.01 14.63
C ILE A 132 -3.75 11.36 14.74
N THR A 133 -4.62 11.88 15.62
CA THR A 133 -5.98 11.34 15.79
C THR A 133 -6.82 11.52 14.53
N PRO A 134 -6.89 12.71 13.91
CA PRO A 134 -7.57 12.90 12.63
C PRO A 134 -7.10 11.93 11.54
N SER A 135 -5.78 11.70 11.41
CA SER A 135 -5.24 10.75 10.43
C SER A 135 -5.70 9.32 10.68
N GLY A 136 -5.84 8.90 11.95
CA GLY A 136 -6.32 7.57 12.31
C GLY A 136 -7.81 7.37 12.03
N GLU A 137 -8.64 8.38 12.33
CA GLU A 137 -10.08 8.35 12.06
C GLU A 137 -10.37 8.25 10.56
N GLU A 138 -9.62 9.02 9.76
CA GLU A 138 -9.63 8.97 8.30
C GLU A 138 -9.26 7.60 7.75
N LEU A 139 -8.08 7.09 8.17
CA LEU A 139 -7.59 5.79 7.73
C LEU A 139 -8.62 4.69 8.02
N TRP A 140 -9.26 4.74 9.18
CA TRP A 140 -10.23 3.73 9.58
C TRP A 140 -11.44 3.65 8.65
N GLU A 141 -11.95 4.78 8.16
CA GLU A 141 -13.05 4.77 7.19
C GLU A 141 -12.63 4.15 5.85
N GLY A 142 -11.41 4.41 5.38
CA GLY A 142 -10.85 3.76 4.19
C GLY A 142 -10.65 2.25 4.38
N ILE A 143 -10.10 1.82 5.51
CA ILE A 143 -9.88 0.40 5.83
C ILE A 143 -11.20 -0.38 5.85
N LYS A 144 -12.27 0.18 6.41
CA LYS A 144 -13.59 -0.49 6.43
C LYS A 144 -14.09 -0.80 5.02
N VAL A 145 -13.91 0.11 4.06
CA VAL A 145 -14.28 -0.14 2.65
C VAL A 145 -13.54 -1.34 2.09
N MET A 146 -12.22 -1.40 2.31
CA MET A 146 -11.38 -2.52 1.84
C MET A 146 -11.75 -3.84 2.50
N LEU A 147 -11.97 -3.84 3.83
CA LEU A 147 -12.36 -5.03 4.57
C LEU A 147 -13.74 -5.55 4.16
N ASN A 148 -14.71 -4.65 3.92
CA ASN A 148 -16.02 -5.04 3.41
C ASN A 148 -15.89 -5.70 2.03
N LYS A 149 -15.10 -5.12 1.12
CA LYS A 149 -14.89 -5.72 -0.20
C LYS A 149 -14.20 -7.09 -0.13
N ALA A 150 -13.19 -7.22 0.71
CA ALA A 150 -12.53 -8.51 0.95
C ALA A 150 -13.50 -9.55 1.53
N HIS A 151 -14.36 -9.13 2.47
CA HIS A 151 -15.39 -10.01 3.02
C HIS A 151 -16.39 -10.44 1.95
N GLU A 152 -16.90 -9.51 1.13
CA GLU A 152 -17.84 -9.81 0.05
C GLU A 152 -17.31 -10.88 -0.90
N VAL A 153 -16.07 -10.73 -1.40
CA VAL A 153 -15.50 -11.70 -2.33
C VAL A 153 -15.10 -13.02 -1.66
N SER A 154 -14.89 -13.04 -0.34
CA SER A 154 -14.59 -14.29 0.38
C SER A 154 -15.79 -15.24 0.50
N LEU A 155 -17.00 -14.75 0.17
CA LEU A 155 -18.24 -15.52 0.18
C LEU A 155 -18.59 -16.11 -1.18
N GLU A 156 -17.85 -15.78 -2.24
CA GLU A 156 -18.02 -16.28 -3.61
C GLU A 156 -17.31 -17.62 -3.84
#